data_AF-A0AB36ZID8-F1
#
_entry.id   AF-A0AB36ZID8-F1
#
_cell.length_a   1.000
_cell.length_b   1.000
_cell.length_c   1.000
_cell.angle_alpha   90.00
_cell.angle_beta   90.00
_cell.angle_gamma   90.00
#
_symmetry.space_group_name_H-M   'P 1'
#
loop_
_entity.id
_entity.type
_entity.pdbx_description
1 polymer ?
#
loop_
_entity_poly.entity_id
_entity_poly.type
_entity_poly.pdbx_seq_one_letter_code
_entity_poly.pdbx_strand_id
1 'polypeptide(L)'
;MTVPVLSGLTTATTSLRSDAPLLVLGPSLGTTTRLWEGALPELARSFRILRFDLPGHGRSPAATAPFSIAELAEAVLGLVDAAGGGAFHYAGISLGGAIGLGLTVDAPERLASVTAICSAPRIGTPDGWADRAGTARRSGTASLVTLSAERWFAPAFVRSSPDTVGAALGELVDVDDESYALCCEALAHPSGLAAARDVLLVAGGLDAALPLASIREQAEAMPGARVEVLDGVGHLPGYEAPERLAAIVSRRASLGGTTRRAVLGDAHVDAAAARITPETADFQEFLTRYAWGEVWTRPGLGRRERSMITLAALVSLRTEDEIPMHLRGALRNGVTRAEIAEVLLHTALYAGLPAANAAFARLRAVLADLDADGGPDEPAAATTTDDEAEDRR
;
A
#
# COMPACT_ATOMS: atom_id res chain seq x y z
N MET A 1 28.38 -5.78 -13.35
CA MET A 1 27.78 -6.40 -12.14
C MET A 1 26.66 -7.31 -12.62
N THR A 2 26.26 -8.28 -11.81
CA THR A 2 25.34 -9.37 -12.18
C THR A 2 24.11 -9.31 -11.31
N VAL A 3 22.92 -9.31 -11.93
CA VAL A 3 21.63 -9.47 -11.26
C VAL A 3 21.68 -10.74 -10.39
N PRO A 4 21.58 -10.64 -9.06
CA PRO A 4 21.69 -11.81 -8.21
C PRO A 4 20.43 -12.68 -8.31
N VAL A 5 20.60 -13.98 -8.13
CA VAL A 5 19.48 -14.92 -8.13
C VAL A 5 18.80 -14.90 -6.76
N LEU A 6 17.48 -14.65 -6.75
CA LEU A 6 16.65 -14.66 -5.56
C LEU A 6 15.69 -15.86 -5.57
N SER A 7 15.39 -16.38 -4.38
CA SER A 7 14.37 -17.39 -4.15
C SER A 7 13.09 -16.74 -3.63
N GLY A 8 12.00 -16.93 -4.38
CA GLY A 8 10.66 -16.49 -3.97
C GLY A 8 9.86 -17.57 -3.25
N LEU A 9 9.03 -17.17 -2.30
CA LEU A 9 8.04 -17.99 -1.62
C LEU A 9 6.65 -17.35 -1.75
N THR A 10 5.73 -18.05 -2.40
CA THR A 10 4.35 -17.60 -2.56
C THR A 10 3.46 -18.10 -1.43
N THR A 11 2.51 -17.27 -1.00
CA THR A 11 1.44 -17.65 -0.07
C THR A 11 0.11 -17.37 -0.75
N ALA A 12 -0.74 -18.39 -0.82
CA ALA A 12 -2.05 -18.29 -1.45
C ALA A 12 -2.94 -17.32 -0.66
N THR A 13 -3.79 -16.58 -1.38
CA THR A 13 -4.80 -15.74 -0.73
C THR A 13 -5.89 -16.62 -0.10
N THR A 14 -6.44 -16.18 1.02
CA THR A 14 -7.69 -16.72 1.59
C THR A 14 -8.92 -15.99 1.07
N SER A 15 -8.74 -14.96 0.22
CA SER A 15 -9.82 -14.27 -0.43
C SER A 15 -10.61 -15.19 -1.35
N LEU A 16 -11.92 -15.04 -1.38
CA LEU A 16 -12.79 -15.68 -2.37
C LEU A 16 -12.67 -15.03 -3.77
N ARG A 17 -11.86 -13.96 -3.89
CA ARG A 17 -11.59 -13.27 -5.14
C ARG A 17 -10.57 -14.04 -5.98
N SER A 18 -10.95 -14.40 -7.19
CA SER A 18 -10.03 -14.98 -8.17
C SER A 18 -8.98 -13.98 -8.68
N ASP A 19 -9.21 -12.69 -8.48
CA ASP A 19 -8.38 -11.57 -8.96
C ASP A 19 -7.61 -10.86 -7.84
N ALA A 20 -7.34 -11.54 -6.72
CA ALA A 20 -6.63 -10.92 -5.59
C ALA A 20 -5.27 -10.33 -6.05
N PRO A 21 -5.01 -9.03 -5.75
CA PRO A 21 -3.80 -8.35 -6.18
C PRO A 21 -2.56 -8.98 -5.56
N LEU A 22 -1.43 -8.86 -6.27
CA LEU A 22 -0.13 -9.32 -5.79
C LEU A 22 0.46 -8.30 -4.80
N LEU A 23 0.88 -8.77 -3.64
CA LEU A 23 1.67 -8.05 -2.66
C LEU A 23 3.05 -8.69 -2.53
N VAL A 24 4.08 -7.95 -2.85
CA VAL A 24 5.48 -8.37 -2.73
C VAL A 24 6.06 -7.83 -1.42
N LEU A 25 6.71 -8.71 -0.67
CA LEU A 25 7.23 -8.43 0.67
C LEU A 25 8.75 -8.64 0.73
N GLY A 26 9.50 -7.56 0.95
CA GLY A 26 10.97 -7.55 1.03
C GLY A 26 11.50 -7.66 2.46
N PRO A 27 12.55 -8.47 2.71
CA PRO A 27 13.11 -8.68 4.04
C PRO A 27 14.11 -7.58 4.44
N SER A 28 14.55 -7.59 5.70
CA SER A 28 15.67 -6.79 6.19
C SER A 28 17.00 -7.51 6.00
N LEU A 29 18.11 -6.76 5.95
CA LEU A 29 19.46 -7.35 5.91
C LEU A 29 19.71 -8.22 7.15
N GLY A 30 20.15 -9.46 6.95
CA GLY A 30 20.37 -10.43 8.01
C GLY A 30 19.13 -11.23 8.43
N THR A 31 18.02 -11.09 7.69
CA THR A 31 16.76 -11.80 7.97
C THR A 31 16.28 -12.57 6.74
N THR A 32 15.32 -13.47 6.94
CA THR A 32 14.68 -14.22 5.85
C THR A 32 13.22 -13.81 5.65
N THR A 33 12.52 -14.48 4.73
CA THR A 33 11.06 -14.39 4.56
C THR A 33 10.25 -14.61 5.84
N ARG A 34 10.84 -15.19 6.90
CA ARG A 34 10.23 -15.38 8.22
C ARG A 34 9.89 -14.08 8.93
N LEU A 35 10.58 -12.99 8.61
CA LEU A 35 10.29 -11.64 9.11
C LEU A 35 8.83 -11.23 8.91
N TRP A 36 8.15 -11.81 7.92
CA TRP A 36 6.77 -11.49 7.57
C TRP A 36 5.74 -12.51 8.08
N GLU A 37 6.14 -13.63 8.69
CA GLU A 37 5.23 -14.73 9.05
C GLU A 37 4.05 -14.29 9.92
N GLY A 38 4.30 -13.46 10.94
CA GLY A 38 3.25 -12.95 11.81
C GLY A 38 2.21 -12.08 11.10
N ALA A 39 2.58 -11.42 10.00
CA ALA A 39 1.70 -10.54 9.23
C ALA A 39 0.89 -11.28 8.16
N LEU A 40 1.28 -12.51 7.78
CA LEU A 40 0.65 -13.27 6.70
C LEU A 40 -0.84 -13.55 6.91
N PRO A 41 -1.33 -13.94 8.10
CA PRO A 41 -2.74 -14.26 8.28
C PRO A 41 -3.68 -13.12 7.88
N GLU A 42 -3.29 -11.87 8.18
CA GLU A 42 -4.07 -10.68 7.83
C GLU A 42 -3.88 -10.28 6.36
N LEU A 43 -2.63 -10.25 5.87
CA LEU A 43 -2.35 -9.87 4.48
C LEU A 43 -2.96 -10.85 3.48
N ALA A 44 -2.97 -12.15 3.78
CA ALA A 44 -3.46 -13.18 2.87
C ALA A 44 -4.99 -13.08 2.63
N ARG A 45 -5.72 -12.36 3.50
CA ARG A 45 -7.18 -12.13 3.35
C ARG A 45 -7.53 -11.39 2.07
N SER A 46 -6.63 -10.54 1.58
CA SER A 46 -6.89 -9.65 0.45
C SER A 46 -5.86 -9.77 -0.67
N PHE A 47 -4.68 -10.33 -0.40
CA PHE A 47 -3.57 -10.37 -1.35
C PHE A 47 -3.09 -11.79 -1.63
N ARG A 48 -2.64 -12.03 -2.88
CA ARG A 48 -1.66 -13.09 -3.15
C ARG A 48 -0.30 -12.54 -2.72
N ILE A 49 0.47 -13.30 -1.97
CA ILE A 49 1.70 -12.79 -1.38
C ILE A 49 2.91 -13.46 -2.03
N LEU A 50 3.90 -12.66 -2.41
CA LEU A 50 5.23 -13.10 -2.80
C LEU A 50 6.26 -12.53 -1.82
N ARG A 51 6.92 -13.39 -1.07
CA ARG A 51 8.10 -13.04 -0.24
C ARG A 51 9.36 -13.50 -0.95
N PHE A 52 10.50 -12.89 -0.66
CA PHE A 52 11.79 -13.36 -1.19
C PHE A 52 12.90 -13.26 -0.13
N ASP A 53 13.93 -14.06 -0.28
CA ASP A 53 15.16 -13.94 0.51
C ASP A 53 16.21 -13.16 -0.29
N LEU A 54 17.03 -12.36 0.40
CA LEU A 54 18.19 -11.66 -0.20
C LEU A 54 19.29 -12.66 -0.59
N PRO A 55 20.26 -12.28 -1.45
CA PRO A 55 21.35 -13.18 -1.82
C PRO A 55 22.09 -13.69 -0.58
N GLY A 56 22.36 -15.01 -0.53
CA GLY A 56 23.00 -15.68 0.61
C GLY A 56 22.17 -15.71 1.91
N HIS A 57 20.92 -15.26 1.88
CA HIS A 57 19.98 -15.36 2.99
C HIS A 57 18.99 -16.49 2.73
N GLY A 58 18.59 -17.20 3.77
CA GLY A 58 17.52 -18.19 3.72
C GLY A 58 17.68 -19.19 2.57
N ARG A 59 16.78 -19.13 1.59
CA ARG A 59 16.75 -20.05 0.44
C ARG A 59 17.42 -19.50 -0.82
N SER A 60 17.82 -18.24 -0.82
CA SER A 60 18.50 -17.63 -1.97
C SER A 60 19.97 -18.08 -2.00
N PRO A 61 20.51 -18.43 -3.17
CA PRO A 61 21.92 -18.80 -3.28
C PRO A 61 22.82 -17.63 -2.88
N ALA A 62 24.03 -17.95 -2.40
CA ALA A 62 25.07 -16.95 -2.15
C ALA A 62 25.42 -16.19 -3.43
N ALA A 63 25.66 -14.88 -3.31
CA ALA A 63 26.11 -14.06 -4.42
C ALA A 63 27.56 -14.37 -4.76
N THR A 64 27.87 -14.41 -6.05
CA THR A 64 29.23 -14.68 -6.54
C THR A 64 29.96 -13.42 -7.02
N ALA A 65 29.28 -12.27 -7.03
CA ALA A 65 29.82 -10.99 -7.48
C ALA A 65 29.04 -9.81 -6.85
N PRO A 66 29.65 -8.61 -6.79
CA PRO A 66 28.97 -7.41 -6.33
C PRO A 66 27.74 -7.05 -7.17
N PHE A 67 26.75 -6.48 -6.48
CA PHE A 67 25.49 -6.00 -7.05
C PHE A 67 25.07 -4.69 -6.38
N SER A 68 24.15 -3.99 -7.04
CA SER A 68 23.53 -2.74 -6.60
C SER A 68 22.09 -2.94 -6.11
N ILE A 69 21.51 -1.90 -5.50
CA ILE A 69 20.07 -1.88 -5.17
C ILE A 69 19.20 -2.02 -6.44
N ALA A 70 19.62 -1.42 -7.55
CA ALA A 70 18.91 -1.52 -8.84
C ALA A 70 18.90 -2.97 -9.36
N GLU A 71 20.01 -3.70 -9.24
CA GLU A 71 20.08 -5.11 -9.63
C GLU A 71 19.26 -6.02 -8.70
N LEU A 72 19.16 -5.70 -7.40
CA LEU A 72 18.22 -6.37 -6.50
C LEU A 72 16.76 -6.10 -6.89
N ALA A 73 16.43 -4.86 -7.29
CA ALA A 73 15.11 -4.49 -7.78
C ALA A 73 14.77 -5.24 -9.09
N GLU A 74 15.72 -5.35 -10.01
CA GLU A 74 15.59 -6.15 -11.23
C GLU A 74 15.34 -7.63 -10.92
N ALA A 75 16.08 -8.20 -9.96
CA ALA A 75 15.87 -9.58 -9.52
C ALA A 75 14.46 -9.80 -8.93
N VAL A 76 13.94 -8.83 -8.17
CA VAL A 76 12.56 -8.85 -7.65
C VAL A 76 11.54 -8.80 -8.78
N LEU A 77 11.74 -7.98 -9.81
CA LEU A 77 10.86 -7.96 -11.00
C LEU A 77 10.84 -9.32 -11.70
N GLY A 78 12.00 -9.99 -11.79
CA GLY A 78 12.09 -11.36 -12.31
C GLY A 78 11.22 -12.36 -11.52
N LEU A 79 11.20 -12.25 -10.18
CA LEU A 79 10.31 -13.07 -9.34
C LEU A 79 8.83 -12.74 -9.54
N VAL A 80 8.49 -11.46 -9.71
CA VAL A 80 7.12 -11.03 -10.00
C VAL A 80 6.65 -11.58 -11.34
N ASP A 81 7.48 -11.50 -12.37
CA ASP A 81 7.16 -12.00 -13.71
C ASP A 81 6.97 -13.53 -13.69
N ALA A 82 7.83 -14.26 -12.97
CA ALA A 82 7.66 -15.69 -12.73
C ALA A 82 6.38 -16.04 -11.94
N ALA A 83 5.88 -15.13 -11.10
CA ALA A 83 4.64 -15.28 -10.33
C ALA A 83 3.37 -14.80 -11.08
N GLY A 84 3.49 -14.52 -12.38
CA GLY A 84 2.37 -14.13 -13.25
C GLY A 84 2.40 -12.66 -13.71
N GLY A 85 3.40 -11.88 -13.31
CA GLY A 85 3.65 -10.52 -13.80
C GLY A 85 2.59 -9.48 -13.41
N GLY A 86 2.56 -8.39 -14.19
CA GLY A 86 1.62 -7.29 -14.01
C GLY A 86 2.03 -6.27 -12.95
N ALA A 87 1.09 -5.37 -12.61
CA ALA A 87 1.27 -4.39 -11.55
C ALA A 87 1.06 -5.03 -10.17
N PHE A 88 1.84 -4.60 -9.17
CA PHE A 88 1.83 -5.17 -7.83
C PHE A 88 1.98 -4.12 -6.74
N HIS A 89 1.54 -4.44 -5.54
CA HIS A 89 1.84 -3.67 -4.33
C HIS A 89 3.16 -4.15 -3.75
N TYR A 90 3.98 -3.25 -3.23
CA TYR A 90 5.26 -3.58 -2.61
C TYR A 90 5.33 -3.05 -1.18
N ALA A 91 5.79 -3.89 -0.26
CA ALA A 91 6.20 -3.46 1.08
C ALA A 91 7.54 -4.09 1.46
N GLY A 92 8.49 -3.32 1.96
CA GLY A 92 9.82 -3.83 2.29
C GLY A 92 10.40 -3.20 3.55
N ILE A 93 11.09 -4.01 4.36
CA ILE A 93 11.71 -3.57 5.62
C ILE A 93 13.21 -3.31 5.38
N SER A 94 13.73 -2.16 5.82
CA SER A 94 15.15 -1.80 5.75
C SER A 94 15.71 -1.91 4.32
N LEU A 95 16.69 -2.78 4.06
CA LEU A 95 17.19 -3.07 2.71
C LEU A 95 16.05 -3.45 1.73
N GLY A 96 15.06 -4.24 2.16
CA GLY A 96 13.87 -4.49 1.36
C GLY A 96 13.09 -3.21 1.03
N GLY A 97 13.05 -2.24 1.94
CA GLY A 97 12.47 -0.92 1.68
C GLY A 97 13.28 -0.11 0.67
N ALA A 98 14.62 -0.16 0.74
CA ALA A 98 15.51 0.49 -0.23
C ALA A 98 15.33 -0.08 -1.64
N ILE A 99 15.16 -1.40 -1.78
CA ILE A 99 14.79 -2.05 -3.04
C ILE A 99 13.45 -1.50 -3.56
N GLY A 100 12.45 -1.37 -2.68
CA GLY A 100 11.15 -0.77 -3.01
C GLY A 100 11.25 0.66 -3.52
N LEU A 101 12.11 1.47 -2.91
CA LEU A 101 12.39 2.83 -3.39
C LEU A 101 13.11 2.82 -4.75
N GLY A 102 14.05 1.89 -4.97
CA GLY A 102 14.66 1.69 -6.29
C GLY A 102 13.64 1.36 -7.37
N LEU A 103 12.68 0.48 -7.09
CA LEU A 103 11.59 0.15 -8.01
C LEU A 103 10.75 1.38 -8.42
N THR A 104 10.61 2.39 -7.57
CA THR A 104 9.90 3.64 -7.95
C THR A 104 10.63 4.48 -8.99
N VAL A 105 11.93 4.25 -9.16
CA VAL A 105 12.76 4.91 -10.18
C VAL A 105 12.82 4.06 -11.44
N ASP A 106 13.06 2.76 -11.28
CA ASP A 106 13.39 1.88 -12.39
C ASP A 106 12.16 1.27 -13.08
N ALA A 107 11.05 1.09 -12.35
CA ALA A 107 9.82 0.47 -12.87
C ALA A 107 8.53 1.02 -12.20
N PRO A 108 8.33 2.36 -12.15
CA PRO A 108 7.17 2.96 -11.47
C PRO A 108 5.82 2.48 -12.01
N GLU A 109 5.73 2.14 -13.31
CA GLU A 109 4.52 1.63 -13.95
C GLU A 109 4.10 0.24 -13.47
N ARG A 110 5.03 -0.51 -12.86
CA ARG A 110 4.76 -1.84 -12.26
C ARG A 110 4.22 -1.73 -10.84
N LEU A 111 4.31 -0.57 -10.20
CA LEU A 111 3.97 -0.39 -8.79
C LEU A 111 2.57 0.21 -8.63
N ALA A 112 1.68 -0.57 -8.03
CA ALA A 112 0.37 -0.08 -7.59
C ALA A 112 0.45 0.71 -6.27
N SER A 113 1.40 0.37 -5.39
CA SER A 113 1.76 1.14 -4.20
C SER A 113 3.12 0.70 -3.65
N VAL A 114 3.84 1.60 -2.97
CA VAL A 114 5.07 1.27 -2.23
C VAL A 114 4.95 1.67 -0.76
N THR A 115 5.37 0.76 0.11
CA THR A 115 5.54 0.97 1.56
C THR A 115 6.97 0.61 1.97
N ALA A 116 7.80 1.62 2.24
CA ALA A 116 9.17 1.43 2.73
C ALA A 116 9.17 1.55 4.27
N ILE A 117 9.55 0.47 4.95
CA ILE A 117 9.40 0.31 6.40
C ILE A 117 10.78 0.28 7.03
N CYS A 118 11.00 1.08 8.08
CA CYS A 118 12.29 1.26 8.73
C CYS A 118 13.42 1.47 7.70
N SER A 119 13.10 2.25 6.66
CA SER A 119 13.90 2.45 5.46
C SER A 119 13.72 3.88 4.96
N ALA A 120 14.72 4.38 4.27
CA ALA A 120 14.73 5.68 3.61
C ALA A 120 15.66 5.61 2.39
N PRO A 121 15.65 6.63 1.51
CA PRO A 121 16.57 6.69 0.37
C PRO A 121 18.03 6.45 0.77
N ARG A 122 18.46 6.98 1.92
CA ARG A 122 19.75 6.70 2.54
C ARG A 122 19.55 6.03 3.89
N ILE A 123 20.16 4.87 4.09
CA ILE A 123 20.22 4.16 5.37
C ILE A 123 21.69 4.16 5.81
N GLY A 124 21.99 4.66 7.01
CA GLY A 124 23.37 4.71 7.51
C GLY A 124 24.33 5.58 6.68
N THR A 125 25.62 5.29 6.78
CA THR A 125 26.69 6.00 6.07
C THR A 125 27.55 5.02 5.25
N PRO A 126 28.17 5.45 4.14
CA PRO A 126 29.05 4.59 3.35
C PRO A 126 30.17 3.94 4.19
N ASP A 127 30.84 4.73 5.05
CA ASP A 127 31.90 4.22 5.93
C ASP A 127 31.36 3.19 6.93
N GLY A 128 30.19 3.44 7.52
CA GLY A 128 29.57 2.50 8.45
C GLY A 128 29.19 1.18 7.79
N TRP A 129 28.78 1.20 6.52
CA TRP A 129 28.53 -0.02 5.76
C TRP A 129 29.82 -0.73 5.36
N ALA A 130 30.86 -0.01 4.96
CA ALA A 130 32.17 -0.58 4.67
C ALA A 130 32.78 -1.27 5.90
N ASP A 131 32.68 -0.66 7.08
CA ASP A 131 33.13 -1.25 8.35
C ASP A 131 32.34 -2.52 8.68
N ARG A 132 31.02 -2.49 8.48
CA ARG A 132 30.14 -3.63 8.73
C ARG A 132 30.42 -4.78 7.76
N ALA A 133 30.59 -4.49 6.46
CA ALA A 133 30.98 -5.45 5.44
C ALA A 133 32.34 -6.09 5.76
N GLY A 134 33.32 -5.26 6.12
CA GLY A 134 34.64 -5.73 6.53
C GLY A 134 34.59 -6.63 7.77
N THR A 135 33.71 -6.33 8.73
CA THR A 135 33.52 -7.17 9.92
C THR A 135 32.90 -8.51 9.57
N ALA A 136 31.86 -8.54 8.73
CA ALA A 136 31.27 -9.78 8.25
C ALA A 136 32.30 -10.67 7.55
N ARG A 137 33.13 -10.11 6.64
CA ARG A 137 34.18 -10.88 5.95
C ARG A 137 35.28 -11.41 6.86
N ARG A 138 35.67 -10.65 7.89
CA ARG A 138 36.79 -11.03 8.78
C ARG A 138 36.37 -11.97 9.91
N SER A 139 35.17 -11.78 10.43
CA SER A 139 34.72 -12.36 11.70
C SER A 139 33.38 -13.10 11.60
N GLY A 140 32.79 -13.15 10.41
CA GLY A 140 31.50 -13.76 10.15
C GLY A 140 30.30 -12.94 10.61
N THR A 141 29.13 -13.21 10.05
CA THR A 141 27.83 -12.62 10.44
C THR A 141 27.47 -12.93 11.89
N ALA A 142 27.92 -14.07 12.43
CA ALA A 142 27.79 -14.42 13.84
C ALA A 142 28.37 -13.36 14.79
N SER A 143 29.45 -12.67 14.38
CA SER A 143 30.05 -11.59 15.18
C SER A 143 29.16 -10.35 15.31
N LEU A 144 28.15 -10.23 14.44
CA LEU A 144 27.24 -9.09 14.40
C LEU A 144 26.02 -9.25 15.34
N VAL A 145 25.80 -10.44 15.91
CA VAL A 145 24.60 -10.77 16.71
C VAL A 145 24.35 -9.77 17.83
N THR A 146 25.34 -9.48 18.67
CA THR A 146 25.17 -8.58 19.82
C THR A 146 24.77 -7.17 19.37
N LEU A 147 25.47 -6.62 18.39
CA LEU A 147 25.20 -5.28 17.86
C LEU A 147 23.83 -5.23 17.14
N SER A 148 23.47 -6.29 16.43
CA SER A 148 22.18 -6.39 15.76
C SER A 148 21.04 -6.47 16.78
N ALA A 149 21.19 -7.20 17.89
CA ALA A 149 20.19 -7.28 18.94
C ALA A 149 19.83 -5.91 19.53
N GLU A 150 20.83 -5.07 19.78
CA GLU A 150 20.67 -3.70 20.29
C GLU A 150 19.99 -2.76 19.29
N ARG A 151 20.20 -2.99 17.99
CA ARG A 151 19.72 -2.11 16.93
C ARG A 151 18.38 -2.54 16.33
N TRP A 152 18.06 -3.83 16.39
CA TRP A 152 16.91 -4.41 15.70
C TRP A 152 15.59 -4.25 16.45
N PHE A 153 15.63 -4.30 17.77
CA PHE A 153 14.42 -4.44 18.59
C PHE A 153 14.28 -3.34 19.61
N ALA A 154 13.04 -2.95 19.92
CA ALA A 154 12.78 -2.10 21.08
C ALA A 154 13.24 -2.80 22.37
N PRO A 155 13.84 -2.07 23.35
CA PRO A 155 14.31 -2.67 24.59
C PRO A 155 13.22 -3.42 25.38
N ALA A 156 11.97 -2.97 25.28
CA ALA A 156 10.84 -3.65 25.91
C ALA A 156 10.54 -5.00 25.26
N PHE A 157 10.63 -5.09 23.93
CA PHE A 157 10.40 -6.32 23.17
C PHE A 157 11.47 -7.38 23.45
N VAL A 158 12.75 -6.96 23.56
CA VAL A 158 13.85 -7.85 23.95
C VAL A 158 13.57 -8.56 25.29
N ARG A 159 12.96 -7.84 26.25
CA ARG A 159 12.61 -8.41 27.55
C ARG A 159 11.36 -9.29 27.50
N SER A 160 10.36 -8.93 26.70
CA SER A 160 9.07 -9.64 26.68
C SER A 160 9.03 -10.84 25.73
N SER A 161 9.87 -10.85 24.70
CA SER A 161 9.86 -11.86 23.63
C SER A 161 11.27 -12.39 23.29
N PRO A 162 12.03 -12.89 24.29
CA PRO A 162 13.42 -13.30 24.09
C PRO A 162 13.57 -14.44 23.08
N ASP A 163 12.60 -15.36 22.99
CA ASP A 163 12.64 -16.49 22.05
C ASP A 163 12.54 -16.02 20.59
N THR A 164 11.64 -15.07 20.31
CA THR A 164 11.50 -14.46 18.98
C THR A 164 12.77 -13.70 18.58
N VAL A 165 13.34 -12.95 19.53
CA VAL A 165 14.61 -12.24 19.31
C VAL A 165 15.75 -13.23 19.05
N GLY A 166 15.84 -14.30 19.84
CA GLY A 166 16.83 -15.35 19.66
C GLY A 166 16.71 -16.06 18.30
N ALA A 167 15.49 -16.37 17.87
CA ALA A 167 15.23 -16.97 16.56
C ALA A 167 15.66 -16.05 15.40
N ALA A 168 15.30 -14.76 15.47
CA ALA A 168 15.69 -13.78 14.45
C ALA A 168 17.21 -13.58 14.40
N LEU A 169 17.89 -13.56 15.54
CA LEU A 169 19.36 -13.48 15.61
C LEU A 169 20.04 -14.79 15.17
N GLY A 170 19.38 -15.93 15.36
CA GLY A 170 19.81 -17.21 14.80
C GLY A 170 19.85 -17.18 13.27
N GLU A 171 18.83 -16.60 12.62
CA GLU A 171 18.82 -16.43 11.16
C GLU A 171 20.02 -15.61 10.66
N LEU A 172 20.43 -14.58 11.41
CA LEU A 172 21.60 -13.76 11.05
C LEU A 172 22.89 -14.58 11.01
N VAL A 173 23.04 -15.54 11.93
CA VAL A 173 24.22 -16.42 12.01
C VAL A 173 24.32 -17.33 10.79
N ASP A 174 23.18 -17.72 10.22
CA ASP A 174 23.11 -18.64 9.07
C ASP A 174 23.31 -17.91 7.72
N VAL A 175 23.38 -16.57 7.70
CA VAL A 175 23.60 -15.81 6.47
C VAL A 175 25.04 -15.95 6.00
N ASP A 176 25.21 -16.18 4.69
CA ASP A 176 26.51 -16.19 4.02
C ASP A 176 27.26 -14.85 4.22
N ASP A 177 28.48 -14.94 4.75
CA ASP A 177 29.28 -13.77 5.17
C ASP A 177 29.58 -12.80 4.02
N GLU A 178 29.94 -13.34 2.85
CA GLU A 178 30.27 -12.52 1.69
C GLU A 178 29.02 -11.87 1.10
N SER A 179 27.92 -12.61 0.98
CA SER A 179 26.65 -12.06 0.49
C SER A 179 26.11 -10.98 1.42
N TYR A 180 26.27 -11.14 2.74
CA TYR A 180 25.95 -10.08 3.71
C TYR A 180 26.79 -8.83 3.49
N ALA A 181 28.09 -8.99 3.25
CA ALA A 181 29.01 -7.90 2.97
C ALA A 181 28.66 -7.18 1.66
N LEU A 182 28.32 -7.91 0.60
CA LEU A 182 27.89 -7.35 -0.68
C LEU A 182 26.57 -6.58 -0.56
N CYS A 183 25.62 -7.04 0.27
CA CYS A 183 24.43 -6.27 0.60
C CYS A 183 24.75 -4.96 1.35
N CYS A 184 25.75 -4.97 2.24
CA CYS A 184 26.23 -3.75 2.90
C CYS A 184 26.83 -2.77 1.88
N GLU A 185 27.62 -3.25 0.93
CA GLU A 185 28.18 -2.43 -0.15
C GLU A 185 27.10 -1.84 -1.05
N ALA A 186 26.05 -2.60 -1.37
CA ALA A 186 24.90 -2.09 -2.10
C ALA A 186 24.21 -0.93 -1.34
N LEU A 187 24.07 -1.04 -0.01
CA LEU A 187 23.51 0.01 0.84
C LEU A 187 24.40 1.26 0.98
N ALA A 188 25.71 1.12 0.78
CA ALA A 188 26.65 2.25 0.79
C ALA A 188 26.40 3.21 -0.40
N HIS A 189 25.72 2.75 -1.45
CA HIS A 189 25.44 3.50 -2.67
C HIS A 189 23.93 3.63 -2.91
N PRO A 190 23.24 4.50 -2.15
CA PRO A 190 21.79 4.63 -2.22
C PRO A 190 21.30 5.12 -3.60
N SER A 191 20.12 4.66 -3.99
CA SER A 191 19.42 5.09 -5.21
C SER A 191 19.08 6.59 -5.16
N GLY A 192 19.12 7.25 -6.32
CA GLY A 192 18.80 8.68 -6.45
C GLY A 192 17.34 9.02 -6.07
N LEU A 193 17.15 10.17 -5.43
CA LEU A 193 15.88 10.66 -4.85
C LEU A 193 14.79 11.11 -5.86
N ALA A 194 14.91 10.87 -7.17
CA ALA A 194 14.29 11.76 -8.14
C ALA A 194 12.86 11.44 -8.63
N ALA A 195 12.20 10.33 -8.26
CA ALA A 195 10.93 9.98 -8.90
C ALA A 195 9.83 9.34 -8.03
N ALA A 196 10.07 9.14 -6.74
CA ALA A 196 9.15 8.39 -5.88
C ALA A 196 7.87 9.20 -5.54
N ARG A 197 6.90 9.23 -6.47
CA ARG A 197 5.58 9.83 -6.23
C ARG A 197 4.72 8.86 -5.42
N ASP A 198 4.14 9.36 -4.33
CA ASP A 198 3.25 8.60 -3.44
C ASP A 198 3.92 7.36 -2.82
N VAL A 199 4.91 7.57 -1.94
CA VAL A 199 5.48 6.51 -1.10
C VAL A 199 4.97 6.65 0.33
N LEU A 200 4.64 5.53 0.97
CA LEU A 200 4.47 5.50 2.43
C LEU A 200 5.77 5.04 3.08
N LEU A 201 6.36 5.91 3.88
CA LEU A 201 7.44 5.59 4.80
C LEU A 201 6.84 5.20 6.15
N VAL A 202 7.28 4.08 6.72
CA VAL A 202 6.86 3.62 8.05
C VAL A 202 8.08 3.56 8.94
N ALA A 203 8.07 4.26 10.07
CA ALA A 203 9.18 4.29 11.01
C ALA A 203 8.85 3.49 12.28
N GLY A 204 9.81 2.73 12.80
CA GLY A 204 9.77 2.30 14.20
C GLY A 204 10.05 3.49 15.11
N GLY A 205 9.17 3.75 16.08
CA GLY A 205 9.32 4.88 17.00
C GLY A 205 10.58 4.80 17.88
N LEU A 206 11.13 3.59 18.06
CA LEU A 206 12.34 3.30 18.81
C LEU A 206 13.45 2.70 17.93
N ASP A 207 13.38 2.89 16.61
CA ASP A 207 14.39 2.38 15.67
C ASP A 207 15.76 3.03 15.92
N ALA A 208 16.71 2.23 16.42
CA ALA A 208 18.08 2.66 16.67
C ALA A 208 18.98 2.51 15.42
N ALA A 209 18.57 1.73 14.42
CA ALA A 209 19.32 1.56 13.18
C ALA A 209 19.08 2.69 12.19
N LEU A 210 17.84 3.18 12.10
CA LEU A 210 17.42 4.32 11.29
C LEU A 210 16.45 5.21 12.08
N PRO A 211 16.96 6.18 12.86
CA PRO A 211 16.13 7.01 13.73
C PRO A 211 15.00 7.74 12.98
N LEU A 212 13.83 7.83 13.60
CA LEU A 212 12.64 8.53 13.06
C LEU A 212 12.94 9.94 12.53
N ALA A 213 13.83 10.68 13.20
CA ALA A 213 14.24 12.01 12.75
C ALA A 213 14.87 11.99 11.35
N SER A 214 15.70 10.99 11.04
CA SER A 214 16.30 10.82 9.72
C SER A 214 15.27 10.46 8.66
N ILE A 215 14.29 9.60 8.99
CA ILE A 215 13.20 9.27 8.06
C ILE A 215 12.37 10.52 7.74
N ARG A 216 12.04 11.34 8.74
CA ARG A 216 11.31 12.60 8.56
C ARG A 216 12.08 13.60 7.69
N GLU A 217 13.35 13.81 7.99
CA GLU A 217 14.22 14.71 7.21
C GLU A 217 14.28 14.27 5.73
N GLN A 218 14.47 12.98 5.47
CA GLN A 218 14.51 12.48 4.10
C GLN A 218 13.15 12.53 3.41
N ALA A 219 12.04 12.38 4.15
CA ALA A 219 10.69 12.49 3.61
C ALA A 219 10.37 13.92 3.12
N GLU A 220 10.93 14.97 3.74
CA GLU A 220 10.76 16.35 3.27
C GLU A 220 11.31 16.57 1.86
N ALA A 221 12.33 15.79 1.48
CA ALA A 221 12.91 15.80 0.13
C ALA A 221 12.13 14.91 -0.88
N MET A 222 11.05 14.24 -0.46
CA MET A 222 10.27 13.32 -1.28
C MET A 222 8.84 13.85 -1.53
N PRO A 223 8.56 14.45 -2.70
CA PRO A 223 7.23 14.99 -3.00
C PRO A 223 6.12 13.95 -2.89
N GLY A 224 5.14 14.21 -2.01
CA GLY A 224 3.99 13.33 -1.79
C GLY A 224 4.28 12.10 -0.92
N ALA A 225 5.48 11.99 -0.34
CA ALA A 225 5.75 10.97 0.66
C ALA A 225 4.94 11.23 1.93
N ARG A 226 4.47 10.15 2.54
CA ARG A 226 3.81 10.16 3.85
C ARG A 226 4.64 9.39 4.85
N VAL A 227 4.62 9.81 6.10
CA VAL A 227 5.30 9.12 7.19
C VAL A 227 4.27 8.64 8.20
N GLU A 228 4.28 7.35 8.50
CA GLU A 228 3.54 6.75 9.60
C GLU A 228 4.52 6.17 10.63
N VAL A 229 4.16 6.20 11.91
CA VAL A 229 5.05 5.77 13.00
C VAL A 229 4.41 4.60 13.76
N LEU A 230 5.18 3.53 13.92
CA LEU A 230 4.86 2.43 14.82
C LEU A 230 5.45 2.74 16.20
N ASP A 231 4.65 3.37 17.05
CA ASP A 231 5.06 3.70 18.42
C ASP A 231 5.47 2.45 19.21
N GLY A 232 6.58 2.57 19.95
CA GLY A 232 7.13 1.51 20.80
C GLY A 232 7.85 0.39 20.05
N VAL A 233 8.01 0.49 18.73
CA VAL A 233 8.61 -0.55 17.87
C VAL A 233 10.01 -0.14 17.43
N GLY A 234 10.94 -1.09 17.39
CA GLY A 234 12.29 -0.93 16.85
C GLY A 234 12.35 -1.06 15.33
N HIS A 235 13.46 -1.61 14.83
CA HIS A 235 13.77 -1.68 13.40
C HIS A 235 13.08 -2.85 12.67
N LEU A 236 12.65 -3.89 13.40
CA LEU A 236 12.05 -5.10 12.83
C LEU A 236 10.57 -5.25 13.21
N PRO A 237 9.68 -4.38 12.69
CA PRO A 237 8.25 -4.40 13.02
C PRO A 237 7.54 -5.69 12.61
N GLY A 238 8.09 -6.46 11.67
CA GLY A 238 7.56 -7.77 11.28
C GLY A 238 7.57 -8.80 12.41
N TYR A 239 8.51 -8.67 13.35
CA TYR A 239 8.54 -9.46 14.58
C TYR A 239 7.85 -8.77 15.76
N GLU A 240 8.04 -7.46 15.91
CA GLU A 240 7.59 -6.72 17.11
C GLU A 240 6.09 -6.38 17.10
N ALA A 241 5.54 -6.10 15.92
CA ALA A 241 4.17 -5.61 15.77
C ALA A 241 3.54 -6.10 14.45
N PRO A 242 3.52 -7.42 14.19
CA PRO A 242 3.10 -7.97 12.89
C PRO A 242 1.68 -7.56 12.48
N GLU A 243 0.74 -7.52 13.42
CA GLU A 243 -0.66 -7.14 13.15
C GLU A 243 -0.80 -5.66 12.79
N ARG A 244 -0.13 -4.78 13.55
CA ARG A 244 -0.11 -3.34 13.27
C ARG A 244 0.57 -3.05 11.93
N LEU A 245 1.66 -3.77 11.63
CA LEU A 245 2.34 -3.66 10.35
C LEU A 245 1.44 -4.14 9.20
N ALA A 246 0.76 -5.28 9.36
CA ALA A 246 -0.17 -5.82 8.37
C ALA A 246 -1.32 -4.86 8.09
N ALA A 247 -1.86 -4.19 9.11
CA ALA A 247 -2.88 -3.16 8.96
C ALA A 247 -2.38 -1.99 8.09
N ILE A 248 -1.19 -1.45 8.39
CA ILE A 248 -0.57 -0.36 7.61
C ILE A 248 -0.39 -0.76 6.14
N VAL A 249 0.24 -1.92 5.91
CA VAL A 249 0.50 -2.42 4.56
C VAL A 249 -0.82 -2.70 3.83
N SER A 250 -1.81 -3.32 4.50
CA SER A 250 -3.13 -3.58 3.91
C SER A 250 -3.85 -2.30 3.53
N ARG A 251 -3.87 -1.28 4.40
CA ARG A 251 -4.49 0.02 4.08
C ARG A 251 -3.84 0.65 2.86
N ARG A 252 -2.50 0.65 2.82
CA ARG A 252 -1.74 1.25 1.72
C ARG A 252 -1.91 0.50 0.40
N ALA A 253 -1.88 -0.84 0.47
CA ALA A 253 -2.06 -1.72 -0.68
C ALA A 253 -3.53 -1.92 -1.07
N SER A 254 -4.49 -1.49 -0.26
CA SER A 254 -5.90 -1.62 -0.62
C SER A 254 -6.26 -0.65 -1.75
N LEU A 255 -6.94 -1.17 -2.78
CA LEU A 255 -7.67 -0.36 -3.76
C LEU A 255 -8.75 0.53 -3.12
N GLY A 256 -9.01 0.36 -1.82
CA GLY A 256 -10.04 1.07 -1.08
C GLY A 256 -9.77 2.54 -0.96
N GLY A 257 -8.53 2.97 -0.71
CA GLY A 257 -8.18 4.39 -0.72
C GLY A 257 -8.45 5.03 -2.09
N THR A 258 -7.96 4.41 -3.16
CA THR A 258 -8.15 4.87 -4.54
C THR A 258 -9.62 4.86 -4.96
N THR A 259 -10.35 3.81 -4.61
CA THR A 259 -11.78 3.68 -4.94
C THR A 259 -12.62 4.66 -4.14
N ARG A 260 -12.36 4.81 -2.84
CA ARG A 260 -13.00 5.80 -1.96
C ARG A 260 -12.78 7.21 -2.50
N ARG A 261 -11.57 7.55 -2.95
CA ARG A 261 -11.26 8.86 -3.54
C ARG A 261 -11.96 9.09 -4.88
N ALA A 262 -11.93 8.12 -5.77
CA ALA A 262 -12.65 8.22 -7.03
C ALA A 262 -14.18 8.36 -6.82
N VAL A 263 -14.75 7.68 -5.81
CA VAL A 263 -16.20 7.72 -5.53
C VAL A 263 -16.60 8.91 -4.66
N LEU A 264 -15.82 9.33 -3.66
CA LEU A 264 -16.21 10.40 -2.73
C LEU A 264 -15.53 11.75 -3.03
N GLY A 265 -14.45 11.75 -3.81
CA GLY A 265 -13.63 12.90 -4.14
C GLY A 265 -12.52 13.15 -3.11
N ASP A 266 -11.36 13.64 -3.58
CA ASP A 266 -10.17 13.81 -2.74
C ASP A 266 -10.42 14.75 -1.54
N ALA A 267 -11.02 15.91 -1.77
CA ALA A 267 -11.30 16.88 -0.70
C ALA A 267 -12.15 16.28 0.44
N HIS A 268 -13.14 15.43 0.12
CA HIS A 268 -13.95 14.76 1.13
C HIS A 268 -13.12 13.73 1.91
N VAL A 269 -12.32 12.93 1.21
CA VAL A 269 -11.49 11.90 1.84
C VAL A 269 -10.41 12.53 2.73
N ASP A 270 -9.80 13.64 2.30
CA ASP A 270 -8.79 14.36 3.09
C ASP A 270 -9.41 14.99 4.35
N ALA A 271 -10.58 15.62 4.23
CA ALA A 271 -11.32 16.16 5.38
C ALA A 271 -11.79 15.06 6.34
N ALA A 272 -12.13 13.87 5.83
CA ALA A 272 -12.45 12.71 6.67
C ALA A 272 -11.20 12.18 7.39
N ALA A 273 -10.07 12.07 6.69
CA ALA A 273 -8.80 11.61 7.26
C ALA A 273 -8.29 12.53 8.39
N ALA A 274 -8.42 13.85 8.22
CA ALA A 274 -8.03 14.83 9.23
C ALA A 274 -8.86 14.78 10.53
N ARG A 275 -10.03 14.13 10.50
CA ARG A 275 -10.92 13.94 11.66
C ARG A 275 -10.77 12.56 12.32
N ILE A 276 -9.85 11.72 11.84
CA ILE A 276 -9.61 10.41 12.44
C ILE A 276 -8.99 10.62 13.81
N THR A 277 -9.62 10.01 14.80
CA THR A 277 -9.13 9.93 16.19
C THR A 277 -8.69 8.50 16.50
N PRO A 278 -7.92 8.27 17.57
CA PRO A 278 -7.54 6.92 17.99
C PRO A 278 -8.75 5.98 18.15
N GLU A 279 -9.89 6.48 18.64
CA GLU A 279 -11.12 5.70 18.85
C GLU A 279 -11.83 5.32 17.56
N THR A 280 -11.57 6.03 16.46
CA THR A 280 -12.26 5.84 15.17
C THR A 280 -11.35 5.26 14.08
N ALA A 281 -10.04 5.15 14.34
CA ALA A 281 -9.04 4.69 13.38
C ALA A 281 -9.37 3.30 12.80
N ASP A 282 -9.64 2.31 13.67
CA ASP A 282 -9.94 0.94 13.25
C ASP A 282 -11.22 0.86 12.42
N PHE A 283 -12.24 1.66 12.76
CA PHE A 283 -13.48 1.70 12.00
C PHE A 283 -13.28 2.35 10.62
N GLN A 284 -12.50 3.42 10.53
CA GLN A 284 -12.19 4.08 9.26
C GLN A 284 -11.32 3.20 8.36
N GLU A 285 -10.40 2.45 8.94
CA GLU A 285 -9.66 1.40 8.25
C GLU A 285 -10.60 0.31 7.72
N PHE A 286 -11.47 -0.22 8.59
CA PHE A 286 -12.45 -1.24 8.21
C PHE A 286 -13.32 -0.78 7.03
N LEU A 287 -13.88 0.43 7.08
CA LEU A 287 -14.66 1.00 6.00
C LEU A 287 -13.85 1.14 4.71
N THR A 288 -12.63 1.68 4.81
CA THR A 288 -11.72 1.85 3.66
C THR A 288 -11.41 0.51 3.00
N ARG A 289 -11.06 -0.50 3.78
CA ARG A 289 -10.76 -1.84 3.27
C ARG A 289 -11.99 -2.53 2.70
N TYR A 290 -13.04 -2.73 3.49
CA TYR A 290 -14.17 -3.57 3.10
C TYR A 290 -15.13 -2.91 2.13
N ALA A 291 -15.61 -1.70 2.44
CA ALA A 291 -16.57 -1.04 1.57
C ALA A 291 -15.87 -0.72 0.23
N TRP A 292 -14.77 0.02 0.31
CA TRP A 292 -14.15 0.58 -0.89
C TRP A 292 -13.15 -0.36 -1.55
N GLY A 293 -12.38 -1.12 -0.76
CA GLY A 293 -11.32 -1.99 -1.28
C GLY A 293 -11.83 -3.36 -1.71
N GLU A 294 -12.91 -3.85 -1.11
CA GLU A 294 -13.46 -5.17 -1.42
C GLU A 294 -14.77 -5.10 -2.19
N VAL A 295 -15.83 -4.47 -1.65
CA VAL A 295 -17.18 -4.54 -2.22
C VAL A 295 -17.32 -3.69 -3.49
N TRP A 296 -16.88 -2.43 -3.43
CA TRP A 296 -16.98 -1.50 -4.57
C TRP A 296 -16.05 -1.85 -5.74
N THR A 297 -15.04 -2.69 -5.52
CA THR A 297 -14.10 -3.17 -6.54
C THR A 297 -14.46 -4.55 -7.09
N ARG A 298 -15.55 -5.17 -6.63
CA ARG A 298 -15.94 -6.51 -7.15
C ARG A 298 -16.38 -6.41 -8.61
N PRO A 299 -15.99 -7.39 -9.44
CA PRO A 299 -16.57 -7.52 -10.78
C PRO A 299 -18.09 -7.81 -10.71
N GLY A 300 -18.80 -7.54 -11.80
CA GLY A 300 -20.24 -7.82 -11.95
C GLY A 300 -21.12 -6.56 -12.00
N LEU A 301 -20.86 -5.56 -11.15
CA LEU A 301 -21.53 -4.25 -11.20
C LEU A 301 -20.51 -3.13 -11.30
N GLY A 302 -20.72 -2.23 -12.26
CA GLY A 302 -19.92 -1.02 -12.44
C GLY A 302 -20.18 0.00 -11.33
N ARG A 303 -19.32 1.02 -11.28
CA ARG A 303 -19.42 2.10 -10.27
C ARG A 303 -20.70 2.92 -10.43
N ARG A 304 -21.17 3.08 -11.67
CA ARG A 304 -22.42 3.78 -12.01
C ARG A 304 -23.62 3.06 -11.37
N GLU A 305 -23.76 1.75 -11.59
CA GLU A 305 -24.86 0.94 -11.02
C GLU A 305 -24.78 0.91 -9.49
N ARG A 306 -23.58 0.75 -8.93
CA ARG A 306 -23.38 0.76 -7.47
C ARG A 306 -23.79 2.09 -6.84
N SER A 307 -23.49 3.22 -7.48
CA SER A 307 -23.93 4.53 -7.03
C SER A 307 -25.46 4.65 -7.03
N MET A 308 -26.15 4.18 -8.08
CA MET A 308 -27.61 4.18 -8.13
C MET A 308 -28.23 3.34 -7.01
N ILE A 309 -27.72 2.12 -6.81
CA ILE A 309 -28.19 1.21 -5.74
C ILE A 309 -27.93 1.81 -4.36
N THR A 310 -26.77 2.44 -4.15
CA THR A 310 -26.43 3.08 -2.89
C THR A 310 -27.39 4.24 -2.60
N LEU A 311 -27.69 5.09 -3.58
CA LEU A 311 -28.67 6.17 -3.41
C LEU A 311 -30.05 5.62 -3.06
N ALA A 312 -30.53 4.60 -3.78
CA ALA A 312 -31.82 3.96 -3.47
C ALA A 312 -31.87 3.39 -2.04
N ALA A 313 -30.77 2.77 -1.58
CA ALA A 313 -30.65 2.24 -0.23
C ALA A 313 -30.67 3.36 0.83
N LEU A 314 -29.88 4.43 0.66
CA LEU A 314 -29.83 5.55 1.60
C LEU A 314 -31.18 6.26 1.73
N VAL A 315 -31.90 6.41 0.62
CA VAL A 315 -33.26 6.96 0.61
C VAL A 315 -34.22 6.03 1.36
N SER A 316 -34.13 4.72 1.11
CA SER A 316 -34.98 3.73 1.78
C SER A 316 -34.73 3.65 3.29
N LEU A 317 -33.47 3.84 3.70
CA LEU A 317 -33.05 3.82 5.11
C LEU A 317 -33.24 5.16 5.82
N ARG A 318 -33.63 6.23 5.10
CA ARG A 318 -33.80 7.59 5.66
C ARG A 318 -32.54 8.10 6.35
N THR A 319 -31.41 7.92 5.69
CA THR A 319 -30.10 8.41 6.13
C THR A 319 -29.73 9.62 5.28
N GLU A 320 -30.50 10.71 5.42
CA GLU A 320 -30.43 11.84 4.48
C GLU A 320 -29.11 12.61 4.52
N ASP A 321 -28.34 12.48 5.59
CA ASP A 321 -27.07 13.18 5.77
C ASP A 321 -25.93 12.56 4.94
N GLU A 322 -26.07 11.29 4.55
CA GLU A 322 -25.12 10.57 3.69
C GLU A 322 -25.40 10.82 2.20
N ILE A 323 -26.66 11.15 1.85
CA ILE A 323 -27.11 11.34 0.46
C ILE A 323 -26.25 12.37 -0.29
N PRO A 324 -25.93 13.56 0.26
CA PRO A 324 -25.17 14.58 -0.46
C PRO A 324 -23.80 14.11 -0.98
N MET A 325 -23.06 13.32 -0.21
CA MET A 325 -21.74 12.83 -0.67
C MET A 325 -21.89 11.75 -1.74
N HIS A 326 -22.89 10.88 -1.62
CA HIS A 326 -23.14 9.82 -2.59
C HIS A 326 -23.75 10.33 -3.90
N LEU A 327 -24.49 11.44 -3.87
CA LEU A 327 -24.95 12.14 -5.08
C LEU A 327 -23.78 12.69 -5.89
N ARG A 328 -22.84 13.40 -5.24
CA ARG A 328 -21.60 13.87 -5.89
C ARG A 328 -20.78 12.71 -6.43
N GLY A 329 -20.73 11.60 -5.69
CA GLY A 329 -20.10 10.36 -6.15
C GLY A 329 -20.77 9.71 -7.35
N ALA A 330 -22.10 9.69 -7.39
CA ALA A 330 -22.87 9.19 -8.54
C ALA A 330 -22.57 9.98 -9.81
N LEU A 331 -22.58 11.31 -9.73
CA LEU A 331 -22.22 12.19 -10.85
C LEU A 331 -20.78 11.92 -11.33
N ARG A 332 -19.81 11.81 -10.40
CA ARG A 332 -18.41 11.47 -10.74
C ARG A 332 -18.26 10.10 -11.40
N ASN A 333 -19.11 9.14 -11.03
CA ASN A 333 -19.14 7.80 -11.62
C ASN A 333 -19.95 7.75 -12.94
N GLY A 334 -20.40 8.89 -13.47
CA GLY A 334 -21.10 8.99 -14.75
C GLY A 334 -22.61 8.73 -14.69
N VAL A 335 -23.23 8.74 -13.50
CA VAL A 335 -24.70 8.76 -13.39
C VAL A 335 -25.17 10.18 -13.73
N THR A 336 -26.08 10.34 -14.70
CA THR A 336 -26.56 11.67 -15.09
C THR A 336 -27.55 12.27 -14.08
N ARG A 337 -27.76 13.59 -14.12
CA ARG A 337 -28.78 14.27 -13.27
C ARG A 337 -30.17 13.65 -13.49
N ALA A 338 -30.51 13.32 -14.74
CA ALA A 338 -31.78 12.69 -15.10
C ALA A 338 -31.89 11.27 -14.52
N GLU A 339 -30.83 10.47 -14.64
CA GLU A 339 -30.80 9.11 -14.08
C GLU A 339 -30.91 9.09 -12.55
N ILE A 340 -30.27 10.05 -11.87
CA ILE A 340 -30.45 10.21 -10.42
C ILE A 340 -31.91 10.51 -10.10
N ALA A 341 -32.56 11.41 -10.85
CA ALA A 341 -33.97 11.73 -10.64
C ALA A 341 -34.85 10.48 -10.84
N GLU A 342 -34.60 9.68 -11.87
CA GLU A 342 -35.30 8.41 -12.11
C GLU A 342 -35.11 7.40 -10.97
N VAL A 343 -33.91 7.27 -10.42
CA VAL A 343 -33.64 6.43 -9.25
C VAL A 343 -34.45 6.89 -8.04
N LEU A 344 -34.50 8.19 -7.77
CA LEU A 344 -35.26 8.75 -6.65
C LEU A 344 -36.78 8.58 -6.85
N LEU A 345 -37.28 8.77 -8.08
CA LEU A 345 -38.68 8.51 -8.44
C LEU A 345 -39.04 7.04 -8.24
N HIS A 346 -38.23 6.13 -8.76
CA HIS A 346 -38.46 4.69 -8.61
C HIS A 346 -38.46 4.28 -7.13
N THR A 347 -37.53 4.81 -6.35
CA THR A 347 -37.42 4.51 -4.91
C THR A 347 -38.64 5.02 -4.14
N ALA A 348 -39.28 6.10 -4.58
CA ALA A 348 -40.46 6.67 -3.92
C ALA A 348 -41.62 5.68 -3.79
N LEU A 349 -41.75 4.74 -4.74
CA LEU A 349 -42.78 3.70 -4.72
C LEU A 349 -42.61 2.71 -3.56
N TYR A 350 -41.37 2.48 -3.12
CA TYR A 350 -41.03 1.47 -2.11
C TYR A 350 -40.69 2.09 -0.76
N ALA A 351 -39.99 3.23 -0.75
CA ALA A 351 -39.59 3.94 0.47
C ALA A 351 -40.61 4.99 0.95
N GLY A 352 -41.58 5.32 0.08
CA GLY A 352 -42.63 6.31 0.30
C GLY A 352 -42.23 7.73 -0.14
N LEU A 353 -43.24 8.50 -0.57
CA LEU A 353 -43.10 9.87 -1.06
C LEU A 353 -42.32 10.80 -0.11
N PRO A 354 -42.49 10.76 1.23
CA PRO A 354 -41.73 11.63 2.12
C PRO A 354 -40.22 11.42 2.06
N ALA A 355 -39.75 10.17 1.95
CA ALA A 355 -38.32 9.86 1.87
C ALA A 355 -37.73 10.36 0.54
N ALA A 356 -38.44 10.14 -0.57
CA ALA A 356 -38.04 10.67 -1.87
C ALA A 356 -38.03 12.21 -1.90
N ASN A 357 -39.01 12.87 -1.28
CA ASN A 357 -39.04 14.33 -1.18
C ASN A 357 -37.83 14.90 -0.44
N ALA A 358 -37.43 14.26 0.67
CA ALA A 358 -36.23 14.64 1.40
C ALA A 358 -34.97 14.44 0.54
N ALA A 359 -34.88 13.33 -0.19
CA ALA A 359 -33.79 13.05 -1.12
C ALA A 359 -33.72 14.07 -2.28
N PHE A 360 -34.86 14.45 -2.86
CA PHE A 360 -34.93 15.50 -3.89
C PHE A 360 -34.51 16.87 -3.35
N ALA A 361 -34.82 17.18 -2.08
CA ALA A 361 -34.32 18.40 -1.44
C ALA A 361 -32.79 18.38 -1.32
N ARG A 362 -32.19 17.25 -0.92
CA ARG A 362 -30.73 17.08 -0.91
C ARG A 362 -30.14 17.18 -2.31
N LEU A 363 -30.78 16.60 -3.33
CA LEU A 363 -30.34 16.70 -4.73
C LEU A 363 -30.28 18.14 -5.21
N ARG A 364 -31.35 18.92 -5.02
CA ARG A 364 -31.37 20.32 -5.42
C ARG A 364 -30.25 21.13 -4.75
N ALA A 365 -30.02 20.92 -3.46
CA ALA A 365 -28.93 21.60 -2.75
C ALA A 365 -27.56 21.25 -3.34
N VAL A 366 -27.28 19.97 -3.56
CA VAL A 366 -26.01 19.53 -4.16
C VAL A 366 -25.80 20.09 -5.56
N LEU A 367 -26.82 20.09 -6.41
CA LEU A 367 -26.72 20.63 -7.77
C LEU A 367 -26.50 22.14 -7.75
N ALA A 368 -27.21 22.87 -6.88
CA ALA A 368 -27.00 24.30 -6.73
C ALA A 368 -25.57 24.64 -6.28
N ASP A 369 -25.00 23.88 -5.34
CA ASP A 369 -23.61 24.03 -4.93
C ASP A 369 -22.65 23.81 -6.11
N LEU A 370 -22.83 22.73 -6.88
CA LEU A 370 -21.97 22.40 -8.01
C LEU A 370 -22.07 23.40 -9.17
N ASP A 371 -23.27 23.94 -9.42
CA ASP A 371 -23.53 24.94 -10.44
C ASP A 371 -22.91 26.30 -10.05
N ALA A 372 -22.82 26.61 -8.75
CA ALA A 372 -22.17 27.81 -8.24
C ALA A 372 -20.63 27.76 -8.29
N ASP A 373 -20.04 26.56 -8.17
CA ASP A 373 -18.59 26.35 -8.15
C ASP A 373 -17.96 26.22 -9.56
N GLY A 374 -18.75 26.20 -10.63
CA GLY A 374 -18.27 26.17 -12.03
C GLY A 374 -17.64 24.85 -12.47
N GLY A 375 -18.46 23.79 -12.62
CA GLY A 375 -18.08 22.56 -13.34
C GLY A 375 -18.37 22.63 -14.85
N PRO A 376 -17.64 21.85 -15.69
CA PRO A 376 -17.56 22.05 -17.14
C PRO A 376 -18.91 21.83 -17.84
N ASP A 377 -19.13 22.61 -18.91
CA ASP A 377 -20.22 22.48 -19.87
C ASP A 377 -20.54 21.01 -20.17
N GLU A 378 -21.83 20.68 -20.12
CA GLU A 378 -22.36 19.46 -20.71
C GLU A 378 -21.82 19.30 -22.14
N PRO A 379 -21.41 18.08 -22.57
CA PRO A 379 -21.16 17.85 -23.98
C PRO A 379 -22.46 18.16 -24.72
N ALA A 380 -22.40 19.13 -25.65
CA ALA A 380 -23.51 19.58 -26.45
C ALA A 380 -24.28 18.37 -27.01
N ALA A 381 -25.59 18.36 -26.76
CA ALA A 381 -26.49 17.41 -27.36
C ALA A 381 -26.23 17.35 -28.86
N ALA A 382 -25.88 16.17 -29.36
CA ALA A 382 -25.80 15.92 -30.79
C ALA A 382 -27.17 16.27 -31.38
N THR A 383 -27.22 17.35 -32.15
CA THR A 383 -28.34 17.68 -33.01
C THR A 383 -28.54 16.51 -33.96
N THR A 384 -29.58 15.72 -33.71
CA THR A 384 -30.16 14.83 -34.69
C THR A 384 -30.68 15.69 -35.83
N THR A 385 -29.92 15.75 -36.91
CA THR A 385 -30.45 16.13 -38.21
C THR A 385 -31.32 14.97 -38.68
N ASP A 386 -32.63 15.16 -38.62
CA ASP A 386 -33.55 14.52 -39.55
C ASP A 386 -33.11 14.93 -40.96
N ASP A 387 -32.71 13.94 -41.74
CA ASP A 387 -32.86 13.99 -43.19
C ASP A 387 -33.35 12.61 -43.62
N GLU A 388 -34.66 12.54 -43.85
CA GLU A 388 -35.35 11.42 -44.49
C GLU A 388 -34.79 11.22 -45.91
N ALA A 389 -34.49 9.98 -46.28
CA ALA A 389 -34.81 9.47 -47.62
C ALA A 389 -34.63 7.94 -47.67
N GLU A 390 -35.78 7.27 -47.74
CA GLU A 390 -36.14 6.26 -48.73
C GLU A 390 -35.22 5.05 -49.02
N ASP A 391 -35.90 3.90 -49.07
CA ASP A 391 -35.71 2.82 -50.05
C ASP A 391 -34.83 1.62 -49.63
N ARG A 392 -35.46 0.59 -49.04
CA ARG A 392 -35.78 -0.68 -49.75
C ARG A 392 -36.24 -1.81 -48.80
N ARG A 393 -37.46 -2.26 -49.10
CA ARG A 393 -38.03 -3.63 -49.09
C ARG A 393 -37.54 -4.67 -48.08
#